data_AF-A0A371PQ77-F1
#
_entry.id   AF-A0A371PQ77-F1
#
_cell.length_a   1.000
_cell.length_b   1.000
_cell.length_c   1.000
_cell.angle_alpha   90.00
_cell.angle_beta   90.00
_cell.angle_gamma   90.00
#
_symmetry.space_group_name_H-M   'P 1'
#
loop_
_entity.id
_entity.type
_entity.pdbx_description
1 polymer ?
#
loop_
_entity_poly.entity_id
_entity_poly.type
_entity_poly.pdbx_seq_one_letter_code
_entity_poly.pdbx_strand_id
1 'polypeptide(L)'
;MPGSGWRRPCRYQNWRPCPATHRPTGTRTRRRSARSSTRGAPTTSRPPASWTQSPPLAWRPRWCRPWKSPDTVLRPVPVSHIPEGSLARRSAAPPGRSGTSDRTTCAGDVITGQTSTTRVAQLDGGLPLLLTPTDGGHTAGIALSLGFGSRDDPAGMSGAAHLLGRLIMSVPLEGGPSLGERVEQFGGTWGAVTGAESLTVHARVPADDAPVVAGWMLDALTRPALSDAALGREQRNVTREPAAAEADPAAPLADALQAAFLAAVFPGHPLGAAVDGTPGGAGRIALGPLLQVHQRALATVPLALACDGNVREAALRSRMSPLAMARAGGVRPRRSPHAPAGRPVPPDPAWLDGPCQLLAGAPAPTATDPRRDAFVLLGHVLGAGPASQMHRRLRAEHGLAPVFRAWARAYSDAGVWCFLAGTDGADGPAVVRTLRAELARLAQHGPAPADLDAAVRQARTELLRTAENGYAAVVASHHCVTGAVWSPEAERARLARVTAADVAGAAAAVAEGLRVVVRPDGRARDE
;
A
#
# COMPACT_ATOMS: atom_id res chain seq x y z
N MET A 1 -35.53 -11.59 -43.17
CA MET A 1 -36.38 -10.92 -44.18
C MET A 1 -37.83 -10.98 -43.72
N PRO A 2 -38.73 -10.12 -44.23
CA PRO A 2 -38.54 -8.84 -44.95
C PRO A 2 -38.89 -7.63 -44.04
N GLY A 3 -38.75 -6.36 -44.42
CA GLY A 3 -38.17 -5.70 -45.61
C GLY A 3 -37.62 -4.31 -45.22
N SER A 4 -36.63 -3.73 -45.89
CA SER A 4 -36.77 -2.83 -47.08
C SER A 4 -37.77 -1.67 -46.90
N GLY A 5 -37.41 -0.38 -46.95
CA GLY A 5 -36.08 0.27 -46.99
C GLY A 5 -36.08 1.71 -47.54
N TRP A 6 -34.92 2.39 -47.48
CA TRP A 6 -34.51 3.61 -48.23
C TRP A 6 -34.98 5.05 -47.83
N ARG A 7 -34.04 6.00 -48.05
CA ARG A 7 -34.14 7.47 -48.27
C ARG A 7 -34.30 8.48 -47.08
N ARG A 8 -33.17 9.16 -46.79
CA ARG A 8 -33.03 10.62 -46.48
C ARG A 8 -33.00 11.43 -47.83
N PRO A 9 -32.91 12.79 -47.92
CA PRO A 9 -32.38 13.79 -46.96
C PRO A 9 -33.06 15.22 -46.94
N CYS A 10 -32.30 16.22 -46.47
CA CYS A 10 -32.56 17.68 -46.36
C CYS A 10 -33.49 18.11 -45.20
N ARG A 11 -33.21 19.13 -44.34
CA ARG A 11 -32.51 20.45 -44.36
C ARG A 11 -33.36 21.62 -44.90
N TYR A 12 -33.52 22.67 -44.08
CA TYR A 12 -33.25 24.12 -44.28
C TYR A 12 -33.25 24.77 -42.86
N GLN A 13 -32.21 25.53 -42.43
CA GLN A 13 -32.06 27.02 -42.45
C GLN A 13 -33.05 27.79 -41.54
N ASN A 14 -32.73 28.93 -40.91
CA ASN A 14 -31.49 29.74 -40.73
C ASN A 14 -31.69 30.77 -39.59
N TRP A 15 -30.61 31.36 -39.02
CA TRP A 15 -30.49 32.78 -38.57
C TRP A 15 -29.04 33.06 -38.08
N ARG A 16 -28.50 34.27 -38.33
CA ARG A 16 -27.10 34.75 -38.14
C ARG A 16 -27.00 36.25 -38.59
N PRO A 17 -25.87 36.99 -38.50
CA PRO A 17 -24.73 37.00 -37.55
C PRO A 17 -24.15 38.42 -37.21
N CYS A 18 -23.01 38.46 -36.50
CA CYS A 18 -21.88 39.42 -36.66
C CYS A 18 -22.02 40.89 -36.18
N PRO A 19 -20.90 41.67 -36.13
CA PRO A 19 -19.47 41.33 -36.36
C PRO A 19 -18.71 41.18 -35.01
N ALA A 20 -17.37 41.22 -34.82
CA ALA A 20 -16.16 41.43 -35.66
C ALA A 20 -15.00 40.53 -35.08
N THR A 21 -13.67 40.60 -35.37
CA THR A 21 -12.81 41.53 -36.16
C THR A 21 -11.56 40.80 -36.75
N HIS A 22 -10.46 41.53 -36.97
CA HIS A 22 -9.15 41.24 -37.59
C HIS A 22 -8.00 40.88 -36.60
N ARG A 23 -6.80 40.35 -36.97
CA ARG A 23 -6.30 39.51 -38.11
C ARG A 23 -4.87 38.94 -37.77
N PRO A 24 -3.92 38.49 -38.65
CA PRO A 24 -3.25 37.18 -38.44
C PRO A 24 -1.70 37.16 -38.52
N THR A 25 -1.11 35.95 -38.44
CA THR A 25 0.07 35.36 -39.14
C THR A 25 0.86 34.44 -38.19
N GLY A 26 1.63 33.42 -38.62
CA GLY A 26 1.89 32.87 -39.97
C GLY A 26 2.43 31.43 -39.88
N THR A 27 2.56 30.71 -41.00
CA THR A 27 2.81 29.25 -41.01
C THR A 27 4.25 28.83 -41.37
N ARG A 28 4.72 27.75 -40.72
CA ARG A 28 5.70 26.73 -41.18
C ARG A 28 6.99 27.18 -41.90
N THR A 29 8.12 26.67 -41.42
CA THR A 29 9.00 25.84 -42.27
C THR A 29 9.93 24.92 -41.46
N ARG A 30 10.23 23.72 -42.00
CA ARG A 30 11.37 22.88 -41.60
C ARG A 30 12.50 23.11 -42.61
N ARG A 31 13.76 23.16 -42.16
CA ARG A 31 14.93 22.78 -42.99
C ARG A 31 16.04 22.18 -42.13
N ARG A 32 16.82 21.28 -42.74
CA ARG A 32 18.08 20.73 -42.21
C ARG A 32 19.26 21.58 -42.67
N SER A 33 20.28 21.69 -41.83
CA SER A 33 21.70 21.73 -42.24
C SER A 33 22.54 21.15 -41.10
N ALA A 34 23.82 20.88 -41.33
CA ALA A 34 24.72 20.20 -40.40
C ALA A 34 26.18 20.64 -40.61
N ARG A 35 27.08 20.22 -39.71
CA ARG A 35 28.54 20.51 -39.67
C ARG A 35 28.87 21.96 -39.22
N SER A 36 29.98 22.26 -38.54
CA SER A 36 31.07 21.42 -37.96
C SER A 36 31.89 22.23 -36.93
N SER A 37 32.80 21.53 -36.21
CA SER A 37 34.08 21.95 -35.56
C SER A 37 34.49 23.45 -35.56
N THR A 38 35.24 23.96 -34.56
CA THR A 38 36.47 23.38 -33.98
C THR A 38 36.88 23.99 -32.61
N ARG A 39 37.89 23.39 -31.97
CA ARG A 39 38.54 23.72 -30.66
C ARG A 39 39.04 25.17 -30.51
N GLY A 40 39.15 25.65 -29.26
CA GLY A 40 39.96 26.85 -28.90
C GLY A 40 40.06 27.15 -27.38
N ALA A 41 41.24 26.97 -26.78
CA ALA A 41 41.68 27.32 -25.42
C ALA A 41 43.23 27.21 -25.36
N PRO A 42 44.01 27.70 -24.35
CA PRO A 42 43.68 28.33 -23.05
C PRO A 42 44.15 29.82 -22.99
N THR A 43 44.34 30.59 -21.88
CA THR A 43 45.21 30.43 -20.68
C THR A 43 44.90 31.37 -19.49
N THR A 44 44.76 30.77 -18.30
CA THR A 44 45.28 31.14 -16.95
C THR A 44 45.60 32.59 -16.51
N SER A 45 45.01 33.01 -15.38
CA SER A 45 45.68 33.68 -14.24
C SER A 45 44.90 33.43 -12.91
N ARG A 46 45.38 33.87 -11.73
CA ARG A 46 44.87 33.47 -10.38
C ARG A 46 44.86 34.67 -9.36
N PRO A 47 44.51 34.53 -8.05
CA PRO A 47 43.76 35.53 -7.25
C PRO A 47 44.71 36.30 -6.25
N PRO A 48 44.32 36.91 -5.08
CA PRO A 48 42.99 37.01 -4.41
C PRO A 48 42.62 38.34 -3.67
N ALA A 49 41.31 38.50 -3.38
CA ALA A 49 40.67 39.26 -2.28
C ALA A 49 39.13 39.10 -2.42
N SER A 50 38.24 39.29 -1.44
CA SER A 50 38.27 39.22 0.04
C SER A 50 36.81 38.99 0.53
N TRP A 51 36.55 38.81 1.84
CA TRP A 51 35.21 38.45 2.35
C TRP A 51 34.28 39.65 2.60
N THR A 52 33.04 39.57 2.12
CA THR A 52 31.83 40.14 2.76
C THR A 52 30.61 39.29 2.42
N GLN A 53 29.65 39.17 3.36
CA GLN A 53 28.45 38.35 3.21
C GLN A 53 27.20 39.21 2.98
N SER A 54 26.36 38.79 2.05
CA SER A 54 24.93 39.19 1.95
C SER A 54 24.09 37.92 1.72
N PRO A 55 22.89 37.80 2.30
CA PRO A 55 22.18 36.52 2.36
C PRO A 55 21.49 36.17 1.03
N PRO A 56 21.63 34.94 0.50
CA PRO A 56 20.83 34.46 -0.61
C PRO A 56 19.39 34.18 -0.17
N LEU A 57 18.44 34.43 -1.08
CA LEU A 57 17.00 34.19 -0.88
C LEU A 57 16.71 32.72 -0.53
N ALA A 58 15.78 32.50 0.39
CA ALA A 58 15.46 31.17 0.94
C ALA A 58 14.71 30.25 -0.06
N TRP A 59 15.45 29.67 -1.00
CA TRP A 59 14.98 28.57 -1.85
C TRP A 59 14.65 27.34 -1.00
N ARG A 60 13.36 27.09 -0.75
CA ARG A 60 12.87 25.90 -0.06
C ARG A 60 12.53 24.79 -1.08
N PRO A 61 13.30 23.69 -1.17
CA PRO A 61 12.92 22.57 -2.03
C PRO A 61 11.64 21.90 -1.48
N ARG A 62 10.63 21.73 -2.33
CA ARG A 62 9.34 21.09 -1.99
C ARG A 62 9.41 19.55 -1.82
N TRP A 63 10.62 18.98 -1.77
CA TRP A 63 10.90 17.56 -1.99
C TRP A 63 11.08 16.76 -0.70
N CYS A 64 10.00 16.67 0.11
CA CYS A 64 9.84 15.65 1.14
C CYS A 64 8.36 15.44 1.49
N ARG A 65 7.71 14.48 0.82
CA ARG A 65 6.53 13.79 1.36
C ARG A 65 6.93 12.35 1.67
N PRO A 66 6.55 11.77 2.83
CA PRO A 66 6.89 10.40 3.15
C PRO A 66 6.20 9.43 2.18
N TRP A 67 6.97 8.48 1.66
CA TRP A 67 6.48 7.41 0.79
C TRP A 67 5.41 6.58 1.53
N LYS A 68 4.20 6.46 0.94
CA LYS A 68 3.12 5.64 1.50
C LYS A 68 3.46 4.16 1.32
N SER A 69 3.35 3.35 2.37
CA SER A 69 3.40 1.89 2.22
C SER A 69 2.07 1.36 1.66
N PRO A 70 2.08 0.29 0.85
CA PRO A 70 0.84 -0.41 0.47
C PRO A 70 0.03 -0.89 1.69
N ASP A 71 0.70 -1.15 2.81
CA ASP A 71 0.10 -1.59 4.07
C ASP A 71 -0.26 -0.42 5.03
N THR A 72 -0.36 0.82 4.52
CA THR A 72 -0.93 1.96 5.27
C THR A 72 -1.76 2.85 4.33
N VAL A 73 -2.87 2.28 3.86
CA VAL A 73 -3.94 3.00 3.12
C VAL A 73 -4.78 3.88 4.07
N LEU A 74 -4.71 3.65 5.38
CA LEU A 74 -5.51 4.33 6.40
C LEU A 74 -4.86 5.65 6.88
N ARG A 75 -5.08 6.75 6.14
CA ARG A 75 -4.94 8.12 6.67
C ARG A 75 -5.99 9.06 6.06
N PRO A 76 -6.69 9.92 6.85
CA PRO A 76 -7.60 10.93 6.30
C PRO A 76 -6.85 12.00 5.51
N VAL A 77 -7.57 12.69 4.61
CA VAL A 77 -7.06 13.80 3.81
C VAL A 77 -6.93 15.06 4.68
N PRO A 78 -5.79 15.79 4.66
CA PRO A 78 -5.66 17.04 5.37
C PRO A 78 -6.42 18.17 4.65
N VAL A 79 -7.51 18.65 5.27
CA VAL A 79 -8.17 19.91 4.88
C VAL A 79 -7.19 21.07 5.07
N SER A 80 -7.17 22.02 4.14
CA SER A 80 -6.16 23.09 4.09
C SER A 80 -6.68 24.44 4.58
N HIS A 81 -5.95 25.04 5.52
CA HIS A 81 -5.95 26.46 5.93
C HIS A 81 -7.29 27.19 6.12
N ILE A 82 -7.61 27.48 7.39
CA ILE A 82 -8.33 28.70 7.80
C ILE A 82 -7.26 29.76 8.17
N PRO A 83 -7.41 31.05 7.81
CA PRO A 83 -6.46 32.10 8.22
C PRO A 83 -6.62 32.48 9.70
N GLU A 84 -5.51 32.69 10.41
CA GLU A 84 -5.55 33.17 11.80
C GLU A 84 -5.89 34.67 11.88
N GLY A 85 -7.04 34.98 12.50
CA GLY A 85 -7.44 36.34 12.85
C GLY A 85 -6.84 36.78 14.20
N SER A 86 -6.31 37.99 14.23
CA SER A 86 -5.60 38.58 15.39
C SER A 86 -6.40 38.62 16.70
N LEU A 87 -5.75 38.29 17.82
CA LEU A 87 -6.04 38.89 19.13
C LEU A 87 -4.77 38.94 19.99
N ALA A 88 -4.58 40.00 20.77
CA ALA A 88 -3.34 40.23 21.55
C ALA A 88 -3.56 41.04 22.84
N ARG A 89 -3.04 40.53 23.97
CA ARG A 89 -2.55 41.20 25.20
C ARG A 89 -2.06 40.12 26.19
N ARG A 90 -0.78 40.08 26.57
CA ARG A 90 -0.09 40.84 27.64
C ARG A 90 -0.41 40.38 29.07
N SER A 91 0.56 39.69 29.68
CA SER A 91 1.03 39.90 31.07
C SER A 91 2.49 39.41 31.18
N ALA A 92 3.27 39.90 32.14
CA ALA A 92 4.71 39.59 32.24
C ALA A 92 5.32 39.87 33.63
N ALA A 93 6.20 38.98 34.12
CA ALA A 93 7.27 39.16 35.13
C ALA A 93 7.90 37.78 35.46
N PRO A 94 9.05 37.69 36.15
CA PRO A 94 10.33 38.39 35.95
C PRO A 94 11.52 37.39 35.74
N PRO A 95 12.74 37.84 35.35
CA PRO A 95 13.89 36.95 35.15
C PRO A 95 14.67 36.65 36.44
N GLY A 96 15.22 35.43 36.60
CA GLY A 96 15.97 35.07 37.81
C GLY A 96 16.89 33.84 37.74
N ARG A 97 18.19 34.09 37.48
CA ARG A 97 19.37 33.27 37.81
C ARG A 97 19.60 31.93 37.07
N SER A 98 20.89 31.63 36.89
CA SER A 98 21.47 30.40 36.36
C SER A 98 21.80 29.40 37.48
N GLY A 99 21.72 28.11 37.18
CA GLY A 99 22.06 27.01 38.08
C GLY A 99 22.47 25.76 37.30
N THR A 100 23.50 25.09 37.78
CA THR A 100 24.14 23.88 37.21
C THR A 100 23.17 22.77 36.81
N SER A 101 23.45 22.12 35.68
CA SER A 101 22.69 20.95 35.20
C SER A 101 22.96 19.70 36.04
N ASP A 102 22.03 19.38 36.94
CA ASP A 102 22.02 18.09 37.61
C ASP A 102 21.39 17.00 36.71
N ARG A 103 21.87 15.76 36.82
CA ARG A 103 21.38 14.64 35.98
C ARG A 103 20.20 13.94 36.63
N THR A 104 19.05 14.62 36.66
CA THR A 104 17.78 13.97 37.01
C THR A 104 17.51 12.81 36.05
N THR A 105 17.69 11.58 36.52
CA THR A 105 17.29 10.39 35.79
C THR A 105 15.77 10.36 35.74
N CYS A 106 15.20 10.71 34.58
CA CYS A 106 13.77 10.57 34.31
C CYS A 106 13.39 9.09 34.22
N ALA A 107 13.29 8.43 35.37
CA ALA A 107 12.46 7.27 35.57
C ALA A 107 10.98 7.72 35.52
N GLY A 108 10.56 8.21 34.35
CA GLY A 108 9.17 8.56 34.09
C GLY A 108 8.34 7.30 34.09
N ASP A 109 7.22 7.33 34.80
CA ASP A 109 6.33 6.18 34.94
C ASP A 109 5.98 5.62 33.56
N VAL A 110 6.26 4.32 33.38
CA VAL A 110 5.77 3.60 32.21
C VAL A 110 4.25 3.57 32.36
N ILE A 111 3.55 4.38 31.56
CA ILE A 111 2.10 4.30 31.43
C ILE A 111 1.78 2.87 30.95
N THR A 112 1.38 2.02 31.88
CA THR A 112 0.93 0.64 31.61
C THR A 112 -0.47 0.70 31.00
N GLY A 113 -0.55 1.26 29.80
CA GLY A 113 -1.77 1.28 29.00
C GLY A 113 -2.29 -0.14 28.86
N GLN A 114 -3.48 -0.40 29.39
CA GLN A 114 -4.10 -1.72 29.38
C GLN A 114 -4.13 -2.22 27.94
N THR A 115 -3.39 -3.28 27.67
CA THR A 115 -3.17 -3.75 26.30
C THR A 115 -4.41 -4.49 25.84
N SER A 116 -5.30 -3.77 25.17
CA SER A 116 -6.58 -4.24 24.64
C SER A 116 -6.43 -5.60 23.96
N THR A 117 -6.90 -6.64 24.65
CA THR A 117 -6.78 -8.02 24.19
C THR A 117 -7.99 -8.37 23.35
N THR A 118 -7.75 -8.73 22.09
CA THR A 118 -8.79 -9.13 21.14
C THR A 118 -9.55 -10.35 21.65
N ARG A 119 -10.84 -10.17 21.95
CA ARG A 119 -11.77 -11.26 22.29
C ARG A 119 -12.39 -11.82 21.01
N VAL A 120 -12.41 -13.14 20.89
CA VAL A 120 -13.17 -13.83 19.83
C VAL A 120 -14.56 -14.17 20.36
N ALA A 121 -15.57 -13.65 19.70
CA ALA A 121 -16.96 -14.07 19.85
C ALA A 121 -17.43 -14.73 18.54
N GLN A 122 -18.51 -15.52 18.62
CA GLN A 122 -19.21 -16.02 17.44
C GLN A 122 -20.56 -15.32 17.32
N LEU A 123 -20.83 -14.75 16.15
CA LEU A 123 -22.17 -14.30 15.76
C LEU A 123 -23.02 -15.50 15.32
N ASP A 124 -24.31 -15.26 15.15
CA ASP A 124 -25.21 -16.28 14.59
C ASP A 124 -24.72 -16.67 13.17
N GLY A 125 -25.05 -17.88 12.73
CA GLY A 125 -24.49 -18.44 11.49
C GLY A 125 -23.00 -18.84 11.56
N GLY A 126 -22.27 -18.48 12.63
CA GLY A 126 -20.87 -18.87 12.83
C GLY A 126 -19.84 -17.87 12.27
N LEU A 127 -20.23 -16.61 12.07
CA LEU A 127 -19.33 -15.52 11.69
C LEU A 127 -18.47 -15.09 12.89
N PRO A 128 -17.12 -15.20 12.83
CA PRO A 128 -16.24 -14.70 13.88
C PRO A 128 -16.33 -13.18 14.03
N LEU A 129 -16.51 -12.74 15.28
CA LEU A 129 -16.49 -11.35 15.71
C LEU A 129 -15.28 -11.10 16.62
N LEU A 130 -14.35 -10.26 16.16
CA LEU A 130 -13.04 -10.02 16.77
C LEU A 130 -13.04 -8.63 17.43
N LEU A 131 -13.30 -8.59 18.74
CA LEU A 131 -13.50 -7.35 19.49
C LEU A 131 -12.25 -6.92 20.25
N THR A 132 -11.83 -5.68 20.03
CA THR A 132 -10.69 -5.05 20.71
C THR A 132 -11.17 -3.84 21.49
N PRO A 133 -11.54 -3.98 22.78
CA PRO A 133 -12.08 -2.89 23.57
C PRO A 133 -11.01 -1.82 23.81
N THR A 134 -11.26 -0.60 23.39
CA THR A 134 -10.39 0.55 23.64
C THR A 134 -11.12 1.52 24.55
N ASP A 135 -10.86 1.42 25.86
CA ASP A 135 -11.51 2.26 26.87
C ASP A 135 -11.21 3.75 26.61
N GLY A 136 -12.24 4.60 26.71
CA GLY A 136 -12.16 6.01 26.33
C GLY A 136 -12.13 6.31 24.82
N GLY A 137 -12.17 5.29 23.95
CA GLY A 137 -12.18 5.48 22.49
C GLY A 137 -13.47 6.10 21.96
N HIS A 138 -13.43 7.38 21.57
CA HIS A 138 -14.57 8.11 20.97
C HIS A 138 -14.90 7.71 19.52
N THR A 139 -13.95 7.07 18.83
CA THR A 139 -14.17 6.46 17.51
C THR A 139 -13.88 4.98 17.56
N ALA A 140 -14.43 4.24 16.61
CA ALA A 140 -14.19 2.82 16.47
C ALA A 140 -13.77 2.48 15.03
N GLY A 141 -12.71 1.67 14.89
CA GLY A 141 -12.38 1.00 13.64
C GLY A 141 -13.27 -0.24 13.45
N ILE A 142 -13.67 -0.48 12.22
CA ILE A 142 -14.46 -1.65 11.81
C ILE A 142 -13.81 -2.23 10.55
N ALA A 143 -13.67 -3.55 10.47
CA ALA A 143 -13.23 -4.21 9.26
C ALA A 143 -13.97 -5.52 9.04
N LEU A 144 -14.42 -5.74 7.81
CA LEU A 144 -15.01 -6.99 7.36
C LEU A 144 -14.09 -7.56 6.28
N SER A 145 -13.36 -8.61 6.62
CA SER A 145 -12.40 -9.26 5.71
C SER A 145 -12.95 -10.58 5.21
N LEU A 146 -13.18 -10.68 3.90
CA LEU A 146 -13.38 -11.94 3.21
C LEU A 146 -12.01 -12.47 2.80
N GLY A 147 -11.68 -13.70 3.20
CA GLY A 147 -10.42 -14.38 2.85
C GLY A 147 -10.37 -14.86 1.40
N PHE A 148 -10.75 -14.01 0.44
CA PHE A 148 -10.72 -14.20 -1.02
C PHE A 148 -9.99 -13.01 -1.64
N GLY A 149 -8.93 -13.25 -2.41
CA GLY A 149 -8.15 -12.19 -3.09
C GLY A 149 -7.83 -12.54 -4.54
N SER A 150 -7.00 -11.73 -5.21
CA SER A 150 -6.72 -11.92 -6.64
C SER A 150 -6.11 -13.27 -7.01
N ARG A 151 -5.46 -13.96 -6.05
CA ARG A 151 -4.93 -15.32 -6.26
C ARG A 151 -6.01 -16.40 -6.34
N ASP A 152 -7.25 -16.07 -5.98
CA ASP A 152 -8.41 -16.94 -6.01
C ASP A 152 -9.34 -16.62 -7.19
N ASP A 153 -8.96 -15.66 -8.05
CA ASP A 153 -9.65 -15.38 -9.31
C ASP A 153 -9.74 -16.66 -10.17
N PRO A 154 -10.94 -17.03 -10.67
CA PRO A 154 -11.07 -18.19 -11.56
C PRO A 154 -10.28 -18.05 -12.86
N ALA A 155 -9.96 -19.18 -13.47
CA ALA A 155 -9.37 -19.22 -14.81
C ALA A 155 -10.22 -18.41 -15.81
N GLY A 156 -9.59 -17.47 -16.51
CA GLY A 156 -10.25 -16.54 -17.44
C GLY A 156 -10.92 -15.31 -16.79
N MET A 157 -11.02 -15.24 -15.47
CA MET A 157 -11.70 -14.17 -14.72
C MET A 157 -10.72 -13.31 -13.89
N SER A 158 -9.49 -13.12 -14.37
CA SER A 158 -8.47 -12.33 -13.70
C SER A 158 -8.90 -10.86 -13.56
N GLY A 159 -8.80 -10.34 -12.33
CA GLY A 159 -9.35 -9.06 -11.87
C GLY A 159 -10.72 -9.18 -11.17
N ALA A 160 -11.26 -10.39 -10.96
CA ALA A 160 -12.57 -10.58 -10.34
C ALA A 160 -12.62 -10.11 -8.87
N ALA A 161 -11.60 -10.41 -8.06
CA ALA A 161 -11.53 -9.96 -6.67
C ALA A 161 -11.47 -8.43 -6.55
N HIS A 162 -10.68 -7.77 -7.40
CA HIS A 162 -10.63 -6.30 -7.46
C HIS A 162 -12.01 -5.74 -7.86
N LEU A 163 -12.57 -6.22 -8.99
CA LEU A 163 -13.84 -5.74 -9.52
C LEU A 163 -15.01 -5.95 -8.54
N LEU A 164 -15.04 -7.08 -7.84
CA LEU A 164 -16.00 -7.37 -6.77
C LEU A 164 -15.85 -6.38 -5.59
N GLY A 165 -14.62 -6.09 -5.16
CA GLY A 165 -14.35 -5.08 -4.16
C GLY A 165 -14.88 -3.70 -4.54
N ARG A 166 -14.59 -3.24 -5.76
CA ARG A 166 -15.14 -1.97 -6.28
C ARG A 166 -16.66 -1.95 -6.34
N LEU A 167 -17.28 -3.05 -6.73
CA LEU A 167 -18.75 -3.15 -6.82
C LEU A 167 -19.41 -3.12 -5.45
N ILE A 168 -18.90 -3.86 -4.46
CA ILE A 168 -19.42 -3.87 -3.08
C ILE A 168 -19.47 -2.45 -2.48
N MET A 169 -18.48 -1.61 -2.78
CA MET A 169 -18.43 -0.23 -2.27
C MET A 169 -19.31 0.77 -3.04
N SER A 170 -19.79 0.41 -4.25
CA SER A 170 -20.38 1.38 -5.20
C SER A 170 -21.74 0.97 -5.78
N VAL A 171 -22.35 -0.10 -5.26
CA VAL A 171 -23.79 -0.38 -5.43
C VAL A 171 -24.59 0.25 -4.28
N PRO A 172 -25.86 0.65 -4.51
CA PRO A 172 -26.73 1.08 -3.43
C PRO A 172 -27.00 -0.09 -2.47
N LEU A 173 -27.10 0.24 -1.19
CA LEU A 173 -27.62 -0.68 -0.18
C LEU A 173 -29.15 -0.60 -0.15
N GLU A 174 -29.79 -1.67 0.33
CA GLU A 174 -31.25 -1.75 0.47
C GLU A 174 -31.83 -0.51 1.18
N GLY A 175 -32.86 0.09 0.58
CA GLY A 175 -33.55 1.27 1.11
C GLY A 175 -32.79 2.61 1.06
N GLY A 176 -31.67 2.74 0.33
CA GLY A 176 -30.95 4.03 0.31
C GLY A 176 -29.65 4.08 -0.50
N PRO A 177 -28.73 5.00 -0.18
CA PRO A 177 -27.47 5.19 -0.91
C PRO A 177 -26.46 4.06 -0.64
N SER A 178 -25.31 4.13 -1.31
CA SER A 178 -24.20 3.16 -1.18
C SER A 178 -23.56 3.18 0.20
N LEU A 179 -22.75 2.15 0.51
CA LEU A 179 -22.05 2.05 1.79
C LEU A 179 -21.16 3.27 2.07
N GLY A 180 -20.42 3.76 1.07
CA GLY A 180 -19.53 4.92 1.24
C GLY A 180 -20.29 6.20 1.60
N GLU A 181 -21.35 6.51 0.84
CA GLU A 181 -22.23 7.65 1.10
C GLU A 181 -22.87 7.59 2.50
N ARG A 182 -23.27 6.40 2.96
CA ARG A 182 -23.81 6.21 4.32
C ARG A 182 -22.74 6.44 5.41
N VAL A 183 -21.48 6.06 5.20
CA VAL A 183 -20.42 6.29 6.18
C VAL A 183 -19.99 7.77 6.21
N GLU A 184 -19.94 8.45 5.05
CA GLU A 184 -19.64 9.88 4.97
C GLU A 184 -20.73 10.75 5.62
N GLN A 185 -22.01 10.37 5.50
CA GLN A 185 -23.13 11.01 6.21
C GLN A 185 -22.98 10.93 7.75
N PHE A 186 -22.21 9.97 8.25
CA PHE A 186 -21.89 9.78 9.67
C PHE A 186 -20.50 10.35 10.03
N GLY A 187 -19.90 11.15 9.14
CA GLY A 187 -18.58 11.78 9.34
C GLY A 187 -17.40 10.79 9.35
N GLY A 188 -17.63 9.53 8.96
CA GLY A 188 -16.62 8.48 9.00
C GLY A 188 -15.71 8.46 7.78
N THR A 189 -14.56 7.79 7.93
CA THR A 189 -13.73 7.38 6.81
C THR A 189 -14.00 5.92 6.46
N TRP A 190 -13.88 5.57 5.17
CA TRP A 190 -14.14 4.22 4.68
C TRP A 190 -13.19 3.84 3.54
N GLY A 191 -13.14 2.55 3.22
CA GLY A 191 -12.44 2.05 2.04
C GLY A 191 -12.56 0.53 1.87
N ALA A 192 -11.92 0.02 0.81
CA ALA A 192 -11.71 -1.39 0.60
C ALA A 192 -10.26 -1.64 0.16
N VAL A 193 -9.67 -2.75 0.60
CA VAL A 193 -8.35 -3.21 0.14
C VAL A 193 -8.48 -4.62 -0.39
N THR A 194 -8.16 -4.80 -1.67
CA THR A 194 -8.00 -6.11 -2.30
C THR A 194 -6.53 -6.49 -2.23
N GLY A 195 -6.21 -7.51 -1.45
CA GLY A 195 -4.90 -8.15 -1.44
C GLY A 195 -4.86 -9.39 -2.32
N ALA A 196 -3.71 -10.06 -2.33
CA ALA A 196 -3.57 -11.34 -3.03
C ALA A 196 -4.48 -12.44 -2.42
N GLU A 197 -4.78 -12.39 -1.12
CA GLU A 197 -5.50 -13.48 -0.39
C GLU A 197 -6.80 -13.05 0.31
N SER A 198 -7.11 -11.76 0.32
CA SER A 198 -8.24 -11.21 1.09
C SER A 198 -8.78 -9.92 0.48
N LEU A 199 -10.09 -9.71 0.60
CA LEU A 199 -10.81 -8.48 0.30
C LEU A 199 -11.35 -7.91 1.61
N THR A 200 -10.81 -6.77 2.05
CA THR A 200 -11.15 -6.17 3.35
C THR A 200 -11.82 -4.81 3.17
N VAL A 201 -13.13 -4.78 3.44
CA VAL A 201 -13.89 -3.53 3.58
C VAL A 201 -13.69 -2.99 4.98
N HIS A 202 -13.48 -1.69 5.13
CA HIS A 202 -13.18 -1.08 6.42
C HIS A 202 -13.80 0.31 6.58
N ALA A 203 -14.04 0.71 7.82
CA ALA A 203 -14.50 2.04 8.20
C ALA A 203 -13.90 2.48 9.55
N ARG A 204 -13.85 3.79 9.80
CA ARG A 204 -13.69 4.36 11.14
C ARG A 204 -14.69 5.50 11.35
N VAL A 205 -15.49 5.39 12.40
CA VAL A 205 -16.71 6.17 12.67
C VAL A 205 -16.80 6.51 14.18
N PRO A 206 -17.72 7.39 14.62
CA PRO A 206 -18.02 7.52 16.05
C PRO A 206 -18.41 6.17 16.67
N ALA A 207 -18.03 5.95 17.94
CA ALA A 207 -18.17 4.64 18.56
C ALA A 207 -19.62 4.14 18.68
N ASP A 208 -20.58 5.05 18.90
CA ASP A 208 -22.01 4.73 19.02
C ASP A 208 -22.65 4.30 17.69
N ASP A 209 -22.10 4.74 16.55
CA ASP A 209 -22.57 4.44 15.20
C ASP A 209 -21.95 3.15 14.62
N ALA A 210 -20.85 2.69 15.21
CA ALA A 210 -20.13 1.51 14.74
C ALA A 210 -21.00 0.24 14.61
N PRO A 211 -21.98 -0.02 15.51
CA PRO A 211 -22.93 -1.12 15.33
C PRO A 211 -23.74 -1.07 14.03
N VAL A 212 -24.29 0.10 13.65
CA VAL A 212 -25.14 0.20 12.45
C VAL A 212 -24.31 0.16 11.17
N VAL A 213 -23.11 0.78 11.20
CA VAL A 213 -22.18 0.75 10.07
C VAL A 213 -21.62 -0.66 9.82
N ALA A 214 -21.31 -1.42 10.88
CA ALA A 214 -20.90 -2.82 10.75
C ALA A 214 -22.00 -3.69 10.11
N GLY A 215 -23.27 -3.45 10.44
CA GLY A 215 -24.42 -4.09 9.79
C GLY A 215 -24.49 -3.77 8.29
N TRP A 216 -24.32 -2.51 7.91
CA TRP A 216 -24.27 -2.09 6.49
C TRP A 216 -23.07 -2.68 5.74
N MET A 217 -21.90 -2.80 6.37
CA MET A 217 -20.73 -3.46 5.78
C MET A 217 -21.01 -4.95 5.49
N LEU A 218 -21.67 -5.64 6.42
CA LEU A 218 -22.04 -7.05 6.25
C LEU A 218 -23.08 -7.25 5.16
N ASP A 219 -24.10 -6.39 5.09
CA ASP A 219 -25.09 -6.42 4.00
C ASP A 219 -24.46 -6.06 2.64
N ALA A 220 -23.56 -5.07 2.56
CA ALA A 220 -22.90 -4.69 1.31
C ALA A 220 -22.06 -5.83 0.74
N LEU A 221 -21.36 -6.57 1.60
CA LEU A 221 -20.49 -7.67 1.18
C LEU A 221 -21.26 -8.97 0.90
N THR A 222 -22.36 -9.25 1.60
CA THR A 222 -23.11 -10.52 1.47
C THR A 222 -24.35 -10.44 0.57
N ARG A 223 -24.94 -9.25 0.39
CA ARG A 223 -26.16 -8.99 -0.41
C ARG A 223 -26.03 -7.79 -1.38
N PRO A 224 -24.90 -7.59 -2.11
CA PRO A 224 -24.72 -6.43 -2.99
C PRO A 224 -25.76 -6.41 -4.13
N ALA A 225 -26.32 -5.22 -4.41
CA ALA A 225 -27.27 -4.98 -5.49
C ALA A 225 -26.58 -4.90 -6.88
N LEU A 226 -25.94 -6.01 -7.28
CA LEU A 226 -25.18 -6.11 -8.53
C LEU A 226 -26.12 -6.08 -9.76
N SER A 227 -25.74 -5.31 -10.77
CA SER A 227 -26.48 -5.15 -12.04
C SER A 227 -25.51 -4.85 -13.18
N ASP A 228 -25.89 -5.11 -14.43
CA ASP A 228 -25.03 -4.85 -15.60
C ASP A 228 -24.66 -3.36 -15.76
N ALA A 229 -25.53 -2.46 -15.30
CA ALA A 229 -25.26 -1.02 -15.27
C ALA A 229 -24.13 -0.67 -14.28
N ALA A 230 -24.12 -1.26 -13.07
CA ALA A 230 -23.07 -1.07 -12.09
C ALA A 230 -21.77 -1.78 -12.50
N LEU A 231 -21.88 -3.02 -12.99
CA LEU A 231 -20.77 -3.81 -13.53
C LEU A 231 -20.05 -3.08 -14.65
N GLY A 232 -20.79 -2.65 -15.67
CA GLY A 232 -20.24 -1.89 -16.80
C GLY A 232 -19.64 -0.54 -16.39
N ARG A 233 -20.09 0.07 -15.28
CA ARG A 233 -19.48 1.28 -14.72
C ARG A 233 -18.12 0.96 -14.08
N GLU A 234 -18.05 0.02 -13.14
CA GLU A 234 -16.78 -0.30 -12.50
C GLU A 234 -15.78 -0.95 -13.46
N GLN A 235 -16.22 -1.73 -14.45
CA GLN A 235 -15.35 -2.21 -15.53
C GLN A 235 -14.66 -1.07 -16.30
N ARG A 236 -15.37 0.04 -16.57
CA ARG A 236 -14.78 1.23 -17.19
C ARG A 236 -13.82 1.98 -16.23
N ASN A 237 -14.00 1.85 -14.93
CA ASN A 237 -13.10 2.41 -13.92
C ASN A 237 -11.81 1.58 -13.86
N VAL A 238 -11.90 0.27 -13.53
CA VAL A 238 -10.75 -0.66 -13.43
C VAL A 238 -9.91 -0.67 -14.71
N THR A 239 -10.54 -0.68 -15.89
CA THR A 239 -9.80 -0.69 -17.17
C THR A 239 -9.01 0.61 -17.43
N ARG A 240 -9.28 1.69 -16.69
CA ARG A 240 -8.55 2.98 -16.76
C ARG A 240 -7.55 3.17 -15.64
N GLU A 241 -7.69 2.48 -14.51
CA GLU A 241 -6.86 2.66 -13.32
C GLU A 241 -5.35 2.48 -13.58
N PRO A 242 -4.87 1.46 -14.32
CA PRO A 242 -3.44 1.34 -14.64
C PRO A 242 -2.89 2.53 -15.43
N ALA A 243 -3.65 3.04 -16.41
CA ALA A 243 -3.24 4.20 -17.21
C ALA A 243 -3.31 5.51 -16.41
N ALA A 244 -4.23 5.62 -15.45
CA ALA A 244 -4.29 6.75 -14.53
C ALA A 244 -3.13 6.72 -13.52
N ALA A 245 -2.74 5.53 -13.03
CA ALA A 245 -1.60 5.35 -12.12
C ALA A 245 -0.25 5.58 -12.83
N GLU A 246 -0.09 5.17 -14.10
CA GLU A 246 1.09 5.51 -14.91
C GLU A 246 1.16 7.00 -15.27
N ALA A 247 0.03 7.73 -15.23
CA ALA A 247 -0.05 9.15 -15.58
C ALA A 247 -0.01 10.12 -14.38
N ASP A 248 -0.11 9.65 -13.14
CA ASP A 248 0.05 10.47 -11.92
C ASP A 248 1.51 10.42 -11.41
N PRO A 249 2.28 11.52 -11.48
CA PRO A 249 3.66 11.56 -11.00
C PRO A 249 3.81 11.31 -9.48
N ALA A 250 2.70 11.38 -8.72
CA ALA A 250 2.64 11.09 -7.29
C ALA A 250 2.13 9.67 -6.96
N ALA A 251 1.70 8.88 -7.94
CA ALA A 251 1.22 7.51 -7.72
C ALA A 251 2.37 6.51 -7.45
N PRO A 252 2.11 5.38 -6.77
CA PRO A 252 3.11 4.35 -6.54
C PRO A 252 3.34 3.50 -7.80
N LEU A 253 4.41 3.81 -8.56
CA LEU A 253 4.99 2.89 -9.56
C LEU A 253 5.36 1.50 -9.00
N ALA A 254 5.39 1.39 -7.66
CA ALA A 254 5.60 0.15 -6.92
C ALA A 254 4.63 -0.98 -7.31
N ASP A 255 3.35 -0.73 -7.57
CA ASP A 255 2.38 -1.84 -7.69
C ASP A 255 2.56 -2.63 -9.01
N ALA A 256 2.79 -1.94 -10.12
CA ALA A 256 3.10 -2.55 -11.42
C ALA A 256 4.51 -3.18 -11.46
N LEU A 257 5.42 -2.73 -10.61
CA LEU A 257 6.75 -3.33 -10.39
C LEU A 257 6.68 -4.56 -9.48
N GLN A 258 5.89 -4.49 -8.40
CA GLN A 258 5.64 -5.59 -7.48
C GLN A 258 4.88 -6.74 -8.15
N ALA A 259 3.89 -6.45 -9.00
CA ALA A 259 3.21 -7.48 -9.79
C ALA A 259 4.18 -8.21 -10.74
N ALA A 260 5.05 -7.47 -11.46
CA ALA A 260 6.06 -8.06 -12.33
C ALA A 260 7.10 -8.89 -11.55
N PHE A 261 7.51 -8.41 -10.38
CA PHE A 261 8.41 -9.12 -9.47
C PHE A 261 7.77 -10.38 -8.87
N LEU A 262 6.52 -10.32 -8.42
CA LEU A 262 5.78 -11.49 -7.93
C LEU A 262 5.62 -12.55 -9.04
N ALA A 263 5.32 -12.15 -10.27
CA ALA A 263 5.30 -13.05 -11.43
C ALA A 263 6.67 -13.72 -11.70
N ALA A 264 7.78 -12.99 -11.48
CA ALA A 264 9.14 -13.51 -11.61
C ALA A 264 9.58 -14.40 -10.44
N VAL A 265 9.07 -14.19 -9.22
CA VAL A 265 9.33 -15.04 -8.04
C VAL A 265 8.46 -16.30 -8.05
N PHE A 266 7.19 -16.17 -8.43
CA PHE A 266 6.15 -17.20 -8.36
C PHE A 266 5.63 -17.65 -9.76
N PRO A 267 6.49 -18.14 -10.67
CA PRO A 267 6.10 -18.47 -12.04
C PRO A 267 5.10 -19.64 -12.05
N GLY A 268 3.90 -19.40 -12.60
CA GLY A 268 2.82 -20.40 -12.67
C GLY A 268 2.04 -20.61 -11.37
N HIS A 269 2.37 -19.89 -10.30
CA HIS A 269 1.67 -19.95 -9.02
C HIS A 269 0.75 -18.71 -8.86
N PRO A 270 -0.48 -18.84 -8.30
CA PRO A 270 -1.44 -17.73 -8.30
C PRO A 270 -1.01 -16.42 -7.61
N LEU A 271 -0.01 -16.44 -6.71
CA LEU A 271 0.57 -15.21 -6.16
C LEU A 271 1.34 -14.37 -7.19
N GLY A 272 1.69 -14.93 -8.35
CA GLY A 272 2.28 -14.21 -9.47
C GLY A 272 1.27 -13.43 -10.33
N ALA A 273 -0.04 -13.50 -10.02
CA ALA A 273 -1.06 -12.71 -10.69
C ALA A 273 -1.13 -11.28 -10.11
N ALA A 274 -1.28 -10.27 -10.98
CA ALA A 274 -1.53 -8.89 -10.55
C ALA A 274 -2.90 -8.78 -9.85
N VAL A 275 -3.01 -7.88 -8.86
CA VAL A 275 -4.27 -7.66 -8.12
C VAL A 275 -5.39 -7.16 -9.02
N ASP A 276 -5.05 -6.26 -9.95
CA ASP A 276 -6.00 -5.64 -10.89
C ASP A 276 -6.27 -6.54 -12.11
N GLY A 277 -5.65 -7.72 -12.14
CA GLY A 277 -5.79 -8.74 -13.15
C GLY A 277 -4.96 -8.52 -14.42
N THR A 278 -5.31 -9.25 -15.47
CA THR A 278 -4.71 -9.06 -16.81
C THR A 278 -5.34 -7.87 -17.54
N PRO A 279 -4.64 -7.20 -18.47
CA PRO A 279 -5.21 -6.13 -19.29
C PRO A 279 -6.50 -6.57 -20.00
N GLY A 280 -7.60 -5.88 -19.71
CA GLY A 280 -8.94 -6.23 -20.21
C GLY A 280 -9.53 -7.53 -19.64
N GLY A 281 -8.96 -8.11 -18.59
CA GLY A 281 -9.52 -9.25 -17.86
C GLY A 281 -10.86 -8.89 -17.19
N ALA A 282 -10.82 -7.99 -16.20
CA ALA A 282 -12.00 -7.49 -15.50
C ALA A 282 -13.09 -6.97 -16.46
N GLY A 283 -12.71 -6.27 -17.53
CA GLY A 283 -13.61 -5.73 -18.55
C GLY A 283 -14.32 -6.75 -19.46
N ARG A 284 -14.04 -8.05 -19.32
CA ARG A 284 -14.73 -9.15 -20.04
C ARG A 284 -15.58 -10.03 -19.11
N ILE A 285 -15.57 -9.77 -17.80
CA ILE A 285 -16.36 -10.52 -16.83
C ILE A 285 -17.85 -10.20 -17.00
N ALA A 286 -18.69 -11.23 -17.19
CA ALA A 286 -20.15 -11.08 -17.22
C ALA A 286 -20.76 -11.21 -15.81
N LEU A 287 -21.93 -10.60 -15.59
CA LEU A 287 -22.59 -10.54 -14.28
C LEU A 287 -22.91 -11.93 -13.70
N GLY A 288 -23.45 -12.84 -14.50
CA GLY A 288 -23.78 -14.21 -14.06
C GLY A 288 -22.58 -14.97 -13.48
N PRO A 289 -21.47 -15.10 -14.21
CA PRO A 289 -20.22 -15.64 -13.67
C PRO A 289 -19.71 -14.91 -12.43
N LEU A 290 -19.76 -13.57 -12.37
CA LEU A 290 -19.30 -12.80 -11.21
C LEU A 290 -20.14 -13.09 -9.94
N LEU A 291 -21.46 -13.23 -10.10
CA LEU A 291 -22.37 -13.66 -9.04
C LEU A 291 -22.02 -15.07 -8.53
N GLN A 292 -21.68 -16.00 -9.41
CA GLN A 292 -21.24 -17.35 -9.02
C GLN A 292 -19.91 -17.31 -8.24
N VAL A 293 -18.96 -16.45 -8.63
CA VAL A 293 -17.70 -16.24 -7.89
C VAL A 293 -17.96 -15.67 -6.50
N HIS A 294 -18.79 -14.63 -6.40
CA HIS A 294 -19.18 -14.01 -5.13
C HIS A 294 -19.87 -15.01 -4.19
N GLN A 295 -20.88 -15.73 -4.66
CA GLN A 295 -21.60 -16.75 -3.89
C GLN A 295 -20.67 -17.89 -3.43
N ARG A 296 -19.78 -18.37 -4.32
CA ARG A 296 -18.79 -19.40 -3.98
C ARG A 296 -17.77 -18.92 -2.97
N ALA A 297 -17.31 -17.67 -3.05
CA ALA A 297 -16.36 -17.11 -2.09
C ALA A 297 -16.98 -17.11 -0.68
N LEU A 298 -18.17 -16.54 -0.51
CA LEU A 298 -18.91 -16.52 0.78
C LEU A 298 -19.09 -17.93 1.37
N ALA A 299 -19.36 -18.93 0.53
CA ALA A 299 -19.57 -20.31 0.95
C ALA A 299 -18.28 -21.13 1.22
N THR A 300 -17.09 -20.67 0.79
CA THR A 300 -15.86 -21.50 0.79
C THR A 300 -14.60 -20.84 1.35
N VAL A 301 -14.65 -19.56 1.75
CA VAL A 301 -13.53 -18.88 2.42
C VAL A 301 -13.99 -18.19 3.72
N PRO A 302 -13.10 -18.00 4.72
CA PRO A 302 -13.48 -17.32 5.95
C PRO A 302 -13.91 -15.89 5.68
N LEU A 303 -14.93 -15.46 6.41
CA LEU A 303 -15.33 -14.07 6.56
C LEU A 303 -15.20 -13.74 8.04
N ALA A 304 -14.61 -12.60 8.38
CA ALA A 304 -14.45 -12.17 9.77
C ALA A 304 -14.76 -10.68 9.93
N LEU A 305 -15.54 -10.35 10.96
CA LEU A 305 -15.83 -8.98 11.37
C LEU A 305 -14.93 -8.64 12.57
N ALA A 306 -14.11 -7.60 12.46
CA ALA A 306 -13.33 -7.06 13.55
C ALA A 306 -13.79 -5.64 13.90
N CYS A 307 -13.69 -5.28 15.17
CA CYS A 307 -13.93 -3.92 15.64
C CYS A 307 -12.94 -3.54 16.76
N ASP A 308 -12.33 -2.37 16.64
CA ASP A 308 -11.52 -1.71 17.67
C ASP A 308 -12.24 -0.45 18.17
N GLY A 309 -12.23 -0.18 19.47
CA GLY A 309 -12.92 0.97 20.06
C GLY A 309 -13.82 0.63 21.26
N ASN A 310 -14.56 1.63 21.75
CA ASN A 310 -15.50 1.51 22.86
C ASN A 310 -16.88 0.98 22.40
N VAL A 311 -16.93 -0.22 21.84
CA VAL A 311 -18.15 -0.79 21.22
C VAL A 311 -18.65 -2.02 21.97
N ARG A 312 -19.94 -2.05 22.34
CA ARG A 312 -20.57 -3.17 23.05
C ARG A 312 -20.95 -4.29 22.07
N GLU A 313 -20.54 -5.51 22.40
CA GLU A 313 -20.83 -6.72 21.62
C GLU A 313 -22.32 -6.93 21.34
N ALA A 314 -23.17 -6.71 22.35
CA ALA A 314 -24.63 -6.84 22.21
C ALA A 314 -25.24 -5.83 21.22
N ALA A 315 -24.65 -4.64 21.08
CA ALA A 315 -25.09 -3.64 20.11
C ALA A 315 -24.68 -4.03 18.69
N LEU A 316 -23.48 -4.57 18.49
CA LEU A 316 -23.07 -5.15 17.21
C LEU A 316 -23.99 -6.31 16.81
N ARG A 317 -24.24 -7.25 17.72
CA ARG A 317 -25.17 -8.39 17.50
C ARG A 317 -26.55 -7.93 17.02
N SER A 318 -27.16 -6.95 17.68
CA SER A 318 -28.52 -6.46 17.33
C SER A 318 -28.62 -5.67 16.02
N ARG A 319 -27.49 -5.42 15.34
CA ARG A 319 -27.43 -4.77 14.01
C ARG A 319 -27.01 -5.70 12.87
N MET A 320 -26.70 -6.96 13.14
CA MET A 320 -26.37 -7.94 12.09
C MET A 320 -27.64 -8.52 11.47
N SER A 321 -27.71 -8.51 10.14
CA SER A 321 -28.80 -9.16 9.38
C SER A 321 -28.69 -10.69 9.47
N PRO A 322 -29.71 -11.43 9.95
CA PRO A 322 -29.66 -12.90 10.02
C PRO A 322 -29.46 -13.56 8.65
N LEU A 323 -29.99 -12.96 7.58
CA LEU A 323 -29.83 -13.43 6.20
C LEU A 323 -28.41 -13.20 5.64
N ALA A 324 -27.71 -12.20 6.18
CA ALA A 324 -26.31 -11.92 5.87
C ALA A 324 -25.38 -12.85 6.66
N MET A 325 -25.66 -13.03 7.96
CA MET A 325 -24.96 -13.99 8.82
C MET A 325 -25.08 -15.44 8.33
N ALA A 326 -26.25 -15.85 7.83
CA ALA A 326 -26.45 -17.17 7.22
C ALA A 326 -25.63 -17.41 5.91
N ARG A 327 -25.02 -16.37 5.34
CA ARG A 327 -24.06 -16.47 4.22
C ARG A 327 -22.59 -16.41 4.66
N ALA A 328 -22.32 -16.27 5.95
CA ALA A 328 -21.01 -15.95 6.50
C ALA A 328 -20.41 -17.14 7.29
N GLY A 329 -20.10 -18.23 6.59
CA GLY A 329 -19.64 -19.48 7.23
C GLY A 329 -18.64 -20.34 6.43
N GLY A 330 -18.03 -19.79 5.37
CA GLY A 330 -17.05 -20.54 4.58
C GLY A 330 -15.78 -20.88 5.35
N VAL A 331 -15.30 -22.12 5.25
CA VAL A 331 -13.99 -22.53 5.78
C VAL A 331 -13.07 -22.83 4.62
N ARG A 332 -12.01 -22.03 4.46
CA ARG A 332 -11.01 -22.22 3.41
C ARG A 332 -10.26 -23.53 3.62
N PRO A 333 -10.24 -24.46 2.64
CA PRO A 333 -9.34 -25.61 2.66
C PRO A 333 -7.89 -25.13 2.76
N ARG A 334 -7.08 -25.72 3.66
CA ARG A 334 -5.67 -25.35 3.82
C ARG A 334 -4.95 -25.48 2.46
N ARG A 335 -4.37 -24.38 1.99
CA ARG A 335 -3.47 -24.43 0.82
C ARG A 335 -2.20 -25.19 1.22
N SER A 336 -1.70 -26.04 0.33
CA SER A 336 -0.41 -26.70 0.52
C SER A 336 0.72 -25.70 0.30
N PRO A 337 1.77 -25.66 1.14
CA PRO A 337 2.93 -24.80 0.94
C PRO A 337 3.49 -24.93 -0.48
N HIS A 338 3.60 -23.81 -1.21
CA HIS A 338 4.13 -23.84 -2.55
C HIS A 338 5.66 -23.87 -2.49
N ALA A 339 6.25 -25.04 -2.74
CA ALA A 339 7.68 -25.16 -2.98
C ALA A 339 8.04 -24.23 -4.16
N PRO A 340 8.89 -23.20 -3.97
CA PRO A 340 9.21 -22.28 -5.04
C PRO A 340 9.91 -23.07 -6.15
N ALA A 341 9.32 -23.05 -7.35
CA ALA A 341 9.86 -23.81 -8.47
C ALA A 341 11.35 -23.48 -8.66
N GLY A 342 12.20 -24.53 -8.66
CA GLY A 342 13.66 -24.49 -8.81
C GLY A 342 14.12 -24.08 -10.20
N ARG A 343 13.50 -23.02 -10.73
CA ARG A 343 13.78 -22.40 -12.01
C ARG A 343 15.02 -21.51 -11.86
N PRO A 344 15.92 -21.45 -12.86
CA PRO A 344 17.10 -20.60 -12.81
C PRO A 344 16.77 -19.17 -12.38
N VAL A 345 17.70 -18.55 -11.64
CA VAL A 345 17.68 -17.09 -11.42
C VAL A 345 17.59 -16.43 -12.81
N PRO A 346 16.67 -15.46 -13.02
CA PRO A 346 16.63 -14.73 -14.27
C PRO A 346 18.01 -14.11 -14.59
N PRO A 347 18.40 -13.99 -15.87
CA PRO A 347 19.58 -13.21 -16.21
C PRO A 347 19.47 -11.79 -15.65
N ASP A 348 20.60 -11.13 -15.43
CA ASP A 348 20.61 -9.75 -14.93
C ASP A 348 19.66 -8.87 -15.79
N PRO A 349 18.87 -7.99 -15.15
CA PRO A 349 17.83 -7.27 -15.84
C PRO A 349 18.42 -6.36 -16.92
N ALA A 350 17.68 -6.19 -18.02
CA ALA A 350 18.00 -5.17 -19.02
C ALA A 350 17.91 -3.79 -18.35
N TRP A 351 19.05 -3.20 -18.08
CA TRP A 351 19.16 -1.84 -17.55
C TRP A 351 18.69 -0.84 -18.59
N LEU A 352 18.12 0.27 -18.12
CA LEU A 352 17.43 1.26 -18.93
C LEU A 352 18.24 2.55 -18.98
N ASP A 353 18.13 3.30 -20.07
CA ASP A 353 18.67 4.65 -20.14
C ASP A 353 17.78 5.59 -19.30
N GLY A 354 18.38 6.31 -18.34
CA GLY A 354 17.70 7.28 -17.47
C GLY A 354 17.03 6.68 -16.21
N PRO A 355 16.13 7.44 -15.54
CA PRO A 355 15.56 7.08 -14.25
C PRO A 355 14.73 5.78 -14.27
N CYS A 356 15.00 4.90 -13.31
CA CYS A 356 14.32 3.61 -13.16
C CYS A 356 13.94 3.30 -11.70
N GLN A 357 13.08 2.29 -11.55
CA GLN A 357 12.80 1.66 -10.26
C GLN A 357 13.07 0.16 -10.38
N LEU A 358 13.84 -0.37 -9.43
CA LEU A 358 14.19 -1.78 -9.32
C LEU A 358 13.60 -2.39 -8.06
N LEU A 359 13.14 -3.63 -8.16
CA LEU A 359 12.75 -4.45 -7.02
C LEU A 359 13.54 -5.76 -7.07
N ALA A 360 14.44 -5.91 -6.10
CA ALA A 360 15.26 -7.10 -5.87
C ALA A 360 14.70 -7.90 -4.69
N GLY A 361 14.78 -9.22 -4.72
CA GLY A 361 14.27 -10.03 -3.62
C GLY A 361 14.20 -11.52 -3.90
N ALA A 362 13.68 -12.27 -2.93
CA ALA A 362 13.73 -13.73 -2.90
C ALA A 362 12.48 -14.32 -2.21
N PRO A 363 12.18 -15.62 -2.40
CA PRO A 363 11.22 -16.33 -1.57
C PRO A 363 11.55 -16.20 -0.06
N ALA A 364 10.53 -16.15 0.76
CA ALA A 364 10.62 -16.02 2.22
C ALA A 364 9.57 -16.92 2.93
N PRO A 365 9.63 -17.05 4.26
CA PRO A 365 8.74 -17.95 5.00
C PRO A 365 7.25 -17.55 4.96
N THR A 366 6.36 -18.51 5.23
CA THR A 366 4.91 -18.31 5.25
C THR A 366 4.45 -17.50 6.47
N ALA A 367 3.19 -17.05 6.47
CA ALA A 367 2.60 -16.26 7.55
C ALA A 367 2.53 -17.01 8.91
N THR A 368 2.68 -18.35 8.89
CA THR A 368 2.67 -19.21 10.08
C THR A 368 4.06 -19.72 10.47
N ASP A 369 5.07 -19.64 9.58
CA ASP A 369 6.44 -20.06 9.87
C ASP A 369 7.10 -19.15 10.93
N PRO A 370 7.76 -19.68 11.97
CA PRO A 370 8.41 -18.87 13.00
C PRO A 370 9.60 -18.06 12.48
N ARG A 371 10.25 -18.49 11.39
CA ARG A 371 11.42 -17.81 10.81
C ARG A 371 11.07 -16.46 10.16
N ARG A 372 9.79 -16.20 9.87
CA ARG A 372 9.35 -14.97 9.18
C ARG A 372 9.79 -13.69 9.92
N ASP A 373 9.83 -13.72 11.25
CA ASP A 373 10.15 -12.55 12.06
C ASP A 373 11.63 -12.14 11.88
N ALA A 374 12.52 -13.07 11.50
CA ALA A 374 13.89 -12.77 11.11
C ALA A 374 14.00 -12.09 9.74
N PHE A 375 13.12 -12.44 8.79
CA PHE A 375 13.03 -11.76 7.49
C PHE A 375 12.43 -10.35 7.62
N VAL A 376 11.52 -10.15 8.59
CA VAL A 376 11.04 -8.81 8.97
C VAL A 376 12.21 -7.96 9.50
N LEU A 377 12.98 -8.45 10.48
CA LEU A 377 14.13 -7.70 11.01
C LEU A 377 15.25 -7.49 9.97
N LEU A 378 15.48 -8.44 9.06
CA LEU A 378 16.38 -8.24 7.91
C LEU A 378 15.96 -7.04 7.06
N GLY A 379 14.65 -6.86 6.84
CA GLY A 379 14.09 -5.66 6.19
C GLY A 379 14.41 -4.38 6.95
N HIS A 380 14.29 -4.38 8.29
CA HIS A 380 14.63 -3.21 9.10
C HIS A 380 16.14 -2.90 9.13
N VAL A 381 17.00 -3.91 9.31
CA VAL A 381 18.47 -3.78 9.29
C VAL A 381 18.97 -3.19 7.96
N LEU A 382 18.45 -3.68 6.83
CA LEU A 382 18.88 -3.24 5.51
C LEU A 382 18.23 -1.91 5.08
N GLY A 383 16.92 -1.71 5.30
CA GLY A 383 16.19 -0.69 4.54
C GLY A 383 14.94 -0.06 5.16
N ALA A 384 14.83 0.09 6.49
CA ALA A 384 13.69 0.80 7.09
C ALA A 384 13.84 2.33 7.24
N GLY A 385 15.05 2.90 7.11
CA GLY A 385 15.24 4.34 7.25
C GLY A 385 16.70 4.81 7.35
N PRO A 386 16.97 6.07 7.72
CA PRO A 386 18.33 6.65 7.69
C PRO A 386 19.39 5.94 8.55
N ALA A 387 18.99 5.20 9.59
CA ALA A 387 19.90 4.40 10.41
C ALA A 387 20.30 3.05 9.77
N SER A 388 19.57 2.58 8.76
CA SER A 388 19.77 1.25 8.14
C SER A 388 21.04 1.15 7.30
N GLN A 389 21.54 -0.08 7.11
CA GLN A 389 22.83 -0.32 6.44
C GLN A 389 22.85 0.18 4.98
N MET A 390 21.77 0.00 4.21
CA MET A 390 21.72 0.49 2.84
C MET A 390 21.62 2.03 2.74
N HIS A 391 21.25 2.74 3.83
CA HIS A 391 21.37 4.20 3.84
C HIS A 391 22.84 4.64 3.83
N ARG A 392 23.66 3.99 4.65
CA ARG A 392 25.10 4.27 4.76
C ARG A 392 25.76 4.00 3.41
N ARG A 393 25.55 2.80 2.84
CA ARG A 393 26.08 2.43 1.52
C ARG A 393 25.54 3.25 0.35
N LEU A 394 24.23 3.23 0.10
CA LEU A 394 23.67 3.78 -1.15
C LEU A 394 23.52 5.30 -1.14
N ARG A 395 23.51 5.95 0.03
CA ARG A 395 23.32 7.41 0.10
C ARG A 395 24.47 8.18 0.71
N ALA A 396 25.08 7.71 1.80
CA ALA A 396 26.20 8.42 2.43
C ALA A 396 27.54 8.12 1.73
N GLU A 397 27.77 6.88 1.30
CA GLU A 397 29.05 6.45 0.70
C GLU A 397 29.08 6.55 -0.84
N HIS A 398 27.94 6.35 -1.53
CA HIS A 398 27.93 6.23 -3.00
C HIS A 398 26.89 7.07 -3.76
N GLY A 399 25.86 7.63 -3.09
CA GLY A 399 24.84 8.48 -3.73
C GLY A 399 23.80 7.80 -4.65
N LEU A 400 24.01 6.54 -5.02
CA LEU A 400 23.30 5.76 -6.05
C LEU A 400 21.77 5.70 -5.99
N ALA A 401 21.16 5.77 -4.80
CA ALA A 401 19.71 5.56 -4.63
C ALA A 401 19.08 6.54 -3.62
N PRO A 402 18.44 7.65 -4.06
CA PRO A 402 17.83 8.62 -3.15
C PRO A 402 16.64 8.05 -2.35
N VAL A 403 15.95 7.06 -2.89
CA VAL A 403 14.81 6.37 -2.27
C VAL A 403 15.01 4.86 -2.37
N PHE A 404 14.92 4.17 -1.23
CA PHE A 404 14.89 2.71 -1.14
C PHE A 404 14.07 2.27 0.08
N ARG A 405 13.59 1.02 0.09
CA ARG A 405 12.94 0.37 1.23
C ARG A 405 13.13 -1.15 1.17
N ALA A 406 13.33 -1.79 2.32
CA ALA A 406 13.28 -3.25 2.43
C ALA A 406 12.11 -3.71 3.33
N TRP A 407 11.49 -4.86 3.01
CA TRP A 407 10.41 -5.46 3.79
C TRP A 407 10.24 -6.96 3.50
N ALA A 408 9.57 -7.67 4.39
CA ALA A 408 9.06 -9.02 4.15
C ALA A 408 7.54 -8.98 3.99
N ARG A 409 6.98 -9.87 3.16
CA ARG A 409 5.54 -10.11 3.03
C ARG A 409 5.28 -11.61 3.02
N ALA A 410 4.53 -12.07 4.01
CA ALA A 410 4.22 -13.48 4.21
C ALA A 410 2.75 -13.76 3.85
N TYR A 411 2.51 -14.89 3.17
CA TYR A 411 1.21 -15.37 2.72
C TYR A 411 0.88 -16.72 3.38
N SER A 412 -0.34 -17.22 3.21
CA SER A 412 -0.79 -18.48 3.83
C SER A 412 0.09 -19.71 3.54
N ASP A 413 0.68 -19.80 2.34
CA ASP A 413 1.42 -20.96 1.82
C ASP A 413 2.77 -20.62 1.16
N ALA A 414 3.17 -19.35 1.16
CA ALA A 414 4.43 -18.86 0.62
C ALA A 414 4.81 -17.51 1.28
N GLY A 415 5.94 -16.93 0.92
CA GLY A 415 6.34 -15.59 1.34
C GLY A 415 7.39 -15.01 0.41
N VAL A 416 7.63 -13.71 0.51
CA VAL A 416 8.63 -13.00 -0.29
C VAL A 416 9.31 -11.91 0.55
N TRP A 417 10.62 -11.71 0.33
CA TRP A 417 11.37 -10.58 0.86
C TRP A 417 11.75 -9.66 -0.29
N CYS A 418 11.62 -8.35 -0.07
CA CYS A 418 11.68 -7.32 -1.09
C CYS A 418 12.63 -6.19 -0.68
N PHE A 419 13.41 -5.70 -1.66
CA PHE A 419 14.17 -4.47 -1.64
C PHE A 419 13.80 -3.63 -2.87
N LEU A 420 13.14 -2.50 -2.66
CA LEU A 420 12.83 -1.50 -3.68
C LEU A 420 13.90 -0.41 -3.66
N ALA A 421 14.35 0.05 -4.83
CA ALA A 421 15.11 1.29 -4.98
C ALA A 421 14.73 2.05 -6.25
N GLY A 422 14.72 3.39 -6.16
CA GLY A 422 14.73 4.29 -7.31
C GLY A 422 16.15 4.82 -7.54
N THR A 423 16.61 4.77 -8.80
CA THR A 423 18.01 5.04 -9.20
C THR A 423 18.06 5.32 -10.71
N ASP A 424 19.10 5.95 -11.21
CA ASP A 424 19.35 5.98 -12.66
C ASP A 424 19.81 4.60 -13.14
N GLY A 425 19.36 4.16 -14.31
CA GLY A 425 19.61 2.79 -14.78
C GLY A 425 21.09 2.46 -15.02
N ALA A 426 21.95 3.47 -15.17
CA ALA A 426 23.41 3.32 -15.17
C ALA A 426 24.00 2.95 -13.78
N ASP A 427 23.38 3.42 -12.70
CA ASP A 427 23.76 3.14 -11.31
C ASP A 427 23.08 1.90 -10.74
N GLY A 428 21.95 1.48 -11.29
CA GLY A 428 21.24 0.25 -10.94
C GLY A 428 22.12 -1.02 -10.80
N PRO A 429 23.08 -1.30 -11.70
CA PRO A 429 24.05 -2.38 -11.54
C PRO A 429 24.90 -2.24 -10.27
N ALA A 430 25.25 -1.02 -9.86
CA ALA A 430 25.98 -0.76 -8.62
C ALA A 430 25.08 -0.99 -7.40
N VAL A 431 23.83 -0.50 -7.42
CA VAL A 431 22.84 -0.76 -6.35
C VAL A 431 22.66 -2.26 -6.08
N VAL A 432 22.52 -3.07 -7.13
CA VAL A 432 22.38 -4.53 -7.02
C VAL A 432 23.66 -5.19 -6.49
N ARG A 433 24.85 -4.75 -6.93
CA ARG A 433 26.13 -5.25 -6.38
C ARG A 433 26.25 -4.93 -4.88
N THR A 434 25.93 -3.70 -4.47
CA THR A 434 25.94 -3.30 -3.05
C THR A 434 24.97 -4.12 -2.21
N LEU A 435 23.74 -4.38 -2.72
CA LEU A 435 22.77 -5.23 -2.02
C LEU A 435 23.28 -6.67 -1.87
N ARG A 436 23.81 -7.27 -2.94
CA ARG A 436 24.41 -8.63 -2.88
C ARG A 436 25.59 -8.67 -1.89
N ALA A 437 26.42 -7.64 -1.84
CA ALA A 437 27.56 -7.57 -0.93
C ALA A 437 27.14 -7.46 0.54
N GLU A 438 26.17 -6.60 0.90
CA GLU A 438 25.69 -6.51 2.29
C GLU A 438 24.88 -7.74 2.72
N LEU A 439 24.10 -8.36 1.82
CA LEU A 439 23.46 -9.65 2.10
C LEU A 439 24.49 -10.75 2.40
N ALA A 440 25.57 -10.86 1.60
CA ALA A 440 26.65 -11.80 1.86
C ALA A 440 27.41 -11.49 3.16
N ARG A 441 27.67 -10.20 3.46
CA ARG A 441 28.31 -9.78 4.70
C ARG A 441 27.46 -10.12 5.92
N LEU A 442 26.14 -9.89 5.86
CA LEU A 442 25.17 -10.28 6.89
C LEU A 442 25.07 -11.80 7.04
N ALA A 443 25.09 -12.56 5.95
CA ALA A 443 25.07 -14.02 5.99
C ALA A 443 26.30 -14.62 6.69
N GLN A 444 27.48 -14.00 6.52
CA GLN A 444 28.74 -14.46 7.11
C GLN A 444 28.97 -13.98 8.55
N HIS A 445 28.57 -12.75 8.89
CA HIS A 445 28.96 -12.08 10.15
C HIS A 445 27.77 -11.61 11.01
N GLY A 446 26.55 -11.72 10.50
CA GLY A 446 25.35 -11.14 11.11
C GLY A 446 25.27 -9.61 11.04
N PRO A 447 24.18 -9.04 11.57
CA PRO A 447 24.08 -7.63 11.90
C PRO A 447 24.97 -7.30 13.11
N ALA A 448 25.53 -6.09 13.14
CA ALA A 448 26.14 -5.57 14.38
C ALA A 448 25.06 -5.44 15.47
N PRO A 449 25.36 -5.67 16.76
CA PRO A 449 24.36 -5.63 17.82
C PRO A 449 23.52 -4.35 17.81
N ALA A 450 24.16 -3.18 17.64
CA ALA A 450 23.48 -1.89 17.58
C ALA A 450 22.54 -1.71 16.36
N ASP A 451 22.84 -2.33 15.21
CA ASP A 451 21.95 -2.32 14.04
C ASP A 451 20.73 -3.23 14.28
N LEU A 452 20.92 -4.40 14.88
CA LEU A 452 19.82 -5.32 15.24
C LEU A 452 18.90 -4.68 16.30
N ASP A 453 19.48 -4.10 17.33
CA ASP A 453 18.80 -3.33 18.38
C ASP A 453 17.96 -2.18 17.80
N ALA A 454 18.50 -1.45 16.83
CA ALA A 454 17.79 -0.39 16.12
C ALA A 454 16.64 -0.96 15.26
N ALA A 455 16.87 -2.09 14.59
CA ALA A 455 15.86 -2.78 13.79
C ALA A 455 14.68 -3.29 14.65
N VAL A 456 14.95 -3.91 15.81
CA VAL A 456 13.90 -4.34 16.77
C VAL A 456 13.10 -3.15 17.29
N ARG A 457 13.76 -2.03 17.61
CA ARG A 457 13.07 -0.79 18.03
C ARG A 457 12.19 -0.22 16.91
N GLN A 458 12.68 -0.18 15.67
CA GLN A 458 11.91 0.30 14.51
C GLN A 458 10.70 -0.60 14.21
N ALA A 459 10.88 -1.92 14.21
CA ALA A 459 9.80 -2.89 14.04
C ALA A 459 8.72 -2.72 15.10
N ARG A 460 9.10 -2.58 16.38
CA ARG A 460 8.17 -2.29 17.48
C ARG A 460 7.39 -0.98 17.28
N THR A 461 8.03 0.09 16.81
CA THR A 461 7.34 1.37 16.56
C THR A 461 6.38 1.31 15.37
N GLU A 462 6.75 0.62 14.28
CA GLU A 462 5.84 0.40 13.13
C GLU A 462 4.64 -0.48 13.51
N LEU A 463 4.87 -1.50 14.34
CA LEU A 463 3.84 -2.37 14.91
C LEU A 463 2.82 -1.60 15.78
N LEU A 464 3.30 -0.72 16.67
CA LEU A 464 2.44 0.13 17.52
C LEU A 464 1.63 1.14 16.68
N ARG A 465 2.28 1.85 15.76
CA ARG A 465 1.61 2.77 14.81
C ARG A 465 0.48 2.09 14.03
N THR A 466 0.67 0.81 13.70
CA THR A 466 -0.31 -0.02 12.99
C THR A 466 -1.48 -0.40 13.91
N ALA A 467 -1.19 -0.77 15.17
CA ALA A 467 -2.21 -1.04 16.18
C ALA A 467 -3.08 0.19 16.54
N GLU A 468 -2.53 1.41 16.50
CA GLU A 468 -3.29 2.64 16.76
C GLU A 468 -4.32 2.99 15.65
N ASN A 469 -3.98 2.68 14.39
CA ASN A 469 -4.65 3.27 13.22
C ASN A 469 -5.34 2.26 12.29
N GLY A 470 -5.07 0.96 12.43
CA GLY A 470 -5.60 -0.08 11.53
C GLY A 470 -5.90 -1.43 12.17
N TYR A 471 -6.09 -1.47 13.49
CA TYR A 471 -6.20 -2.71 14.27
C TYR A 471 -7.23 -3.69 13.72
N ALA A 472 -8.49 -3.26 13.54
CA ALA A 472 -9.55 -4.12 13.00
C ALA A 472 -9.18 -4.70 11.62
N ALA A 473 -8.62 -3.90 10.71
CA ALA A 473 -8.28 -4.33 9.36
C ALA A 473 -7.15 -5.39 9.37
N VAL A 474 -6.14 -5.22 10.22
CA VAL A 474 -5.07 -6.21 10.40
C VAL A 474 -5.60 -7.48 11.07
N VAL A 475 -6.41 -7.36 12.11
CA VAL A 475 -6.99 -8.51 12.83
C VAL A 475 -7.91 -9.34 11.94
N ALA A 476 -8.85 -8.71 11.22
CA ALA A 476 -9.78 -9.42 10.33
C ALA A 476 -9.04 -10.13 9.19
N SER A 477 -8.10 -9.44 8.52
CA SER A 477 -7.35 -10.04 7.41
C SER A 477 -6.37 -11.12 7.87
N HIS A 478 -5.67 -10.92 8.98
CA HIS A 478 -4.79 -11.95 9.57
C HIS A 478 -5.58 -13.19 9.97
N HIS A 479 -6.77 -13.03 10.55
CA HIS A 479 -7.64 -14.16 10.90
C HIS A 479 -8.09 -14.93 9.66
N CYS A 480 -8.51 -14.25 8.60
CA CYS A 480 -8.92 -14.89 7.36
C CYS A 480 -7.76 -15.54 6.56
N VAL A 481 -6.51 -15.14 6.79
CA VAL A 481 -5.31 -15.72 6.16
C VAL A 481 -4.69 -16.87 6.97
N THR A 482 -4.71 -16.79 8.30
CA THR A 482 -3.98 -17.72 9.19
C THR A 482 -4.86 -18.57 10.11
N GLY A 483 -6.11 -18.17 10.35
CA GLY A 483 -6.99 -18.71 11.39
C GLY A 483 -6.65 -18.24 12.81
N ALA A 484 -5.51 -17.57 13.02
CA ALA A 484 -5.09 -17.04 14.32
C ALA A 484 -5.66 -15.63 14.57
N VAL A 485 -5.59 -15.15 15.81
CA VAL A 485 -5.88 -13.76 16.15
C VAL A 485 -4.56 -13.01 16.25
N TRP A 486 -4.42 -11.90 15.50
CA TRP A 486 -3.23 -11.06 15.59
C TRP A 486 -3.19 -10.33 16.94
N SER A 487 -1.98 -10.20 17.49
CA SER A 487 -1.71 -9.47 18.72
C SER A 487 -0.37 -8.74 18.61
N PRO A 488 -0.33 -7.40 18.75
CA PRO A 488 0.91 -6.63 18.75
C PRO A 488 1.86 -7.08 19.85
N GLU A 489 1.34 -7.49 21.01
CA GLU A 489 2.17 -7.92 22.14
C GLU A 489 2.84 -9.28 21.86
N ALA A 490 2.09 -10.24 21.32
CA ALA A 490 2.66 -11.51 20.90
C ALA A 490 3.70 -11.33 19.78
N GLU A 491 3.49 -10.39 18.85
CA GLU A 491 4.45 -10.07 17.79
C GLU A 491 5.70 -9.38 18.31
N ARG A 492 5.55 -8.38 19.18
CA ARG A 492 6.65 -7.73 19.92
C ARG A 492 7.50 -8.76 20.67
N ALA A 493 6.85 -9.73 21.33
CA ALA A 493 7.51 -10.78 22.08
C ALA A 493 8.24 -11.82 21.21
N ARG A 494 7.84 -12.01 19.94
CA ARG A 494 8.59 -12.83 18.97
C ARG A 494 9.77 -12.06 18.37
N LEU A 495 9.54 -10.83 17.91
CA LEU A 495 10.58 -9.95 17.36
C LEU A 495 11.74 -9.73 18.35
N ALA A 496 11.45 -9.61 19.65
CA ALA A 496 12.45 -9.49 20.71
C ALA A 496 13.26 -10.77 21.00
N ARG A 497 12.93 -11.92 20.39
CA ARG A 497 13.68 -13.19 20.52
C ARG A 497 14.58 -13.50 19.32
N VAL A 498 14.44 -12.76 18.22
CA VAL A 498 15.21 -12.97 16.99
C VAL A 498 16.68 -12.62 17.24
N THR A 499 17.58 -13.54 16.97
CA THR A 499 19.02 -13.38 17.17
C THR A 499 19.73 -12.84 15.94
N ALA A 500 20.99 -12.41 16.10
CA ALA A 500 21.86 -12.07 14.98
C ALA A 500 22.08 -13.26 14.01
N ALA A 501 22.05 -14.50 14.52
CA ALA A 501 22.20 -15.71 13.71
C ALA A 501 20.94 -15.99 12.87
N ASP A 502 19.74 -15.72 13.40
CA ASP A 502 18.49 -15.85 12.63
C ASP A 502 18.45 -14.85 11.46
N VAL A 503 18.89 -13.60 11.69
CA VAL A 503 19.00 -12.57 10.65
C VAL A 503 20.11 -12.91 9.64
N ALA A 504 21.22 -13.52 10.05
CA ALA A 504 22.23 -14.05 9.15
C ALA A 504 21.68 -15.18 8.25
N GLY A 505 20.94 -16.14 8.83
CA GLY A 505 20.27 -17.20 8.08
C GLY A 505 19.22 -16.67 7.08
N ALA A 506 18.46 -15.65 7.47
CA ALA A 506 17.55 -14.94 6.56
C ALA A 506 18.32 -14.24 5.42
N ALA A 507 19.45 -13.57 5.72
CA ALA A 507 20.28 -12.92 4.71
C ALA A 507 20.90 -13.92 3.72
N ALA A 508 21.32 -15.09 4.19
CA ALA A 508 21.84 -16.17 3.36
C ALA A 508 20.77 -16.67 2.36
N ALA A 509 19.57 -17.00 2.85
CA ALA A 509 18.46 -17.47 2.02
C ALA A 509 18.01 -16.40 0.99
N VAL A 510 18.02 -15.12 1.37
CA VAL A 510 17.73 -14.02 0.44
C VAL A 510 18.84 -13.85 -0.61
N ALA A 511 20.11 -14.01 -0.23
CA ALA A 511 21.25 -13.91 -1.16
C ALA A 511 21.23 -15.00 -2.25
N GLU A 512 20.95 -16.24 -1.85
CA GLU A 512 20.81 -17.40 -2.75
C GLU A 512 19.63 -17.22 -3.72
N GLY A 513 18.48 -16.78 -3.23
CA GLY A 513 17.26 -16.63 -4.01
C GLY A 513 17.12 -15.31 -4.79
N LEU A 514 18.11 -14.42 -4.79
CA LEU A 514 17.94 -13.01 -5.20
C LEU A 514 17.70 -12.82 -6.72
N ARG A 515 16.44 -12.60 -7.08
CA ARG A 515 15.95 -12.16 -8.40
C ARG A 515 15.80 -10.64 -8.41
N VAL A 516 15.92 -10.01 -9.58
CA VAL A 516 15.75 -8.55 -9.75
C VAL A 516 14.83 -8.27 -10.94
N VAL A 517 13.90 -7.34 -10.77
CA VAL A 517 13.07 -6.77 -11.85
C VAL A 517 13.26 -5.26 -11.88
N VAL A 518 13.37 -4.68 -13.08
CA VAL A 518 13.55 -3.24 -13.32
C VAL A 518 12.40 -2.75 -14.20
N ARG A 519 11.90 -1.53 -13.93
CA ARG A 519 10.97 -0.79 -14.78
C ARG A 519 11.44 0.67 -14.91
N PRO A 520 11.11 1.39 -16.00
CA PRO A 520 11.37 2.83 -16.07
C PRO A 520 10.56 3.56 -14.98
N ASP A 521 11.10 4.65 -14.43
CA ASP A 521 10.27 5.56 -13.64
C ASP A 521 9.36 6.33 -14.62
N GLY A 522 8.04 6.25 -14.43
CA GLY A 522 7.05 6.83 -15.35
C GLY A 522 7.19 8.35 -15.53
N ARG A 523 7.93 9.02 -14.64
CA ARG A 523 8.26 10.45 -14.69
C ARG A 523 9.17 10.85 -15.86
N ALA A 524 9.84 9.92 -16.54
CA ALA A 524 10.77 10.19 -17.63
C ALA A 524 10.07 10.47 -18.99
N ARG A 525 8.95 11.21 -18.99
CA ARG A 525 8.19 11.59 -20.20
C ARG A 525 7.84 13.08 -20.23
N ASP A 526 8.86 13.93 -20.41
CA ASP A 526 8.71 15.33 -20.86
C ASP A 526 10.07 15.84 -21.42
N GLU A 527 10.43 15.38 -22.62
CA GLU A 527 11.42 16.00 -23.55
C GLU A 527 10.91 15.90 -25.00
#